data_AF-Q9MG88-F1
#
_entry.id   AF-Q9MG88-F1
#
_cell.length_a   1.000
_cell.length_b   1.000
_cell.length_c   1.000
_cell.angle_alpha   90.00
_cell.angle_beta   90.00
_cell.angle_gamma   90.00
#
_symmetry.space_group_name_H-M   'P 1'
#
loop_
_entity.id
_entity.type
_entity.pdbx_description
1 polymer ?
#
loop_
_entity_poly.entity_id
_entity_poly.type
_entity_poly.pdbx_seq_one_letter_code
_entity_poly.pdbx_strand_id
1 'polypeptide(L)'
;MIFKVLKCVKLVDHVMVQKKQTNNFYKKFKSFFLKNGDFRSANSLVDKTMLLLAKKYNTVPTRIFLSIFKKLNSFIEVRIIKKKRRTYFVPFAVGLNRRIYLVLKKLKETLILDKRKISFGEKLRHEIFLLLSKEKLSKSLQLKKDNLLKAAQNRSNVHFRW
;
A
#
# COMPACT_ATOMS: atom_id res chain seq x y z
N MET A 1 30.22 -9.20 -28.05
CA MET A 1 29.53 -9.40 -26.75
C MET A 1 28.72 -8.16 -26.31
N ILE A 2 28.07 -7.43 -27.24
CA ILE A 2 27.44 -6.11 -26.98
C ILE A 2 25.90 -6.16 -27.09
N PHE A 3 25.33 -7.20 -27.71
CA PHE A 3 23.90 -7.30 -27.99
C PHE A 3 23.00 -7.67 -26.80
N LYS A 4 23.56 -8.10 -25.66
CA LYS A 4 22.75 -8.51 -24.50
C LYS A 4 22.32 -7.33 -23.61
N VAL A 5 23.04 -6.21 -23.65
CA VAL A 5 22.75 -5.01 -22.85
C VAL A 5 21.62 -4.17 -23.45
N LEU A 6 21.56 -4.07 -24.79
CA LEU A 6 20.53 -3.31 -25.51
C LEU A 6 19.11 -3.88 -25.36
N LYS A 7 18.97 -5.19 -25.15
CA LYS A 7 17.66 -5.82 -24.93
C LYS A 7 17.05 -5.44 -23.57
N CYS A 8 17.89 -5.13 -22.59
CA CYS A 8 17.45 -4.73 -21.26
C CYS A 8 17.00 -3.25 -21.22
N VAL A 9 17.63 -2.38 -22.02
CA VAL A 9 17.25 -0.96 -22.12
C VAL A 9 15.94 -0.79 -22.90
N LYS A 10 15.76 -1.50 -24.03
CA LYS A 10 14.51 -1.44 -24.81
C LYS A 10 13.28 -2.00 -24.09
N LEU A 11 13.46 -2.89 -23.11
CA LEU A 11 12.37 -3.37 -22.23
C LEU A 11 11.91 -2.32 -21.21
N VAL A 12 12.77 -1.36 -20.85
CA VAL A 12 12.43 -0.25 -19.96
C VAL A 12 11.65 0.82 -20.74
N ASP A 13 12.06 1.08 -21.98
CA ASP A 13 11.44 2.12 -22.82
C ASP A 13 10.09 1.69 -23.40
N HIS A 14 9.88 0.41 -23.71
CA HIS A 14 8.58 -0.09 -24.19
C HIS A 14 7.47 -0.18 -23.13
N VAL A 15 7.79 -0.05 -21.84
CA VAL A 15 6.77 -0.01 -20.76
C VAL A 15 6.20 1.41 -20.58
N MET A 16 6.80 2.43 -21.22
CA MET A 16 6.33 3.81 -21.19
C MET A 16 5.66 4.29 -22.49
N VAL A 17 5.18 3.39 -23.34
CA VAL A 17 4.34 3.76 -24.49
C VAL A 17 2.89 3.88 -24.04
N GLN A 18 2.43 5.13 -24.05
CA GLN A 18 1.13 5.59 -23.59
C GLN A 18 -0.03 4.96 -24.39
N LYS A 19 -0.68 3.94 -23.83
CA LYS A 19 -2.13 3.76 -24.05
C LYS A 19 -2.86 4.56 -22.99
N LYS A 20 -3.85 5.36 -23.42
CA LYS A 20 -4.82 6.09 -22.59
C LYS A 20 -5.68 5.09 -21.78
N GLN A 21 -5.07 4.40 -20.81
CA GLN A 21 -5.77 3.60 -19.82
C GLN A 21 -6.29 4.52 -18.72
N THR A 22 -7.57 4.83 -18.85
CA THR A 22 -8.39 5.49 -17.85
C THR A 22 -8.39 4.65 -16.56
N ASN A 23 -8.08 5.29 -15.43
CA ASN A 23 -7.97 4.69 -14.09
C ASN A 23 -6.80 3.70 -13.83
N ASN A 24 -5.57 4.16 -14.03
CA ASN A 24 -4.40 3.43 -13.55
C ASN A 24 -4.37 3.38 -12.01
N PHE A 25 -4.45 2.17 -11.44
CA PHE A 25 -4.32 1.89 -10.00
C PHE A 25 -3.04 2.49 -9.40
N TYR A 26 -1.96 2.54 -10.17
CA TYR A 26 -0.70 3.18 -9.80
C TYR A 26 -0.80 4.71 -9.69
N LYS A 27 -1.70 5.35 -10.46
CA LYS A 27 -1.99 6.79 -10.31
C LYS A 27 -2.67 7.05 -8.97
N LYS A 28 -3.59 6.18 -8.53
CA LYS A 28 -4.22 6.24 -7.19
C LYS A 28 -3.19 6.08 -6.07
N PHE A 29 -2.18 5.23 -6.30
CA PHE A 29 -1.05 5.07 -5.37
C PHE A 29 -0.25 6.37 -5.22
N LYS A 30 0.17 6.95 -6.35
CA LYS A 30 0.91 8.22 -6.38
C LYS A 30 0.14 9.36 -5.74
N SER A 31 -1.15 9.51 -6.08
CA SER A 31 -2.01 10.56 -5.51
C SER A 31 -2.19 10.42 -3.99
N PHE A 32 -2.00 9.24 -3.41
CA PHE A 32 -2.16 9.03 -1.97
C PHE A 32 -1.02 9.64 -1.13
N PHE A 33 0.17 9.73 -1.73
CA PHE A 33 1.36 10.35 -1.12
C PHE A 33 1.49 11.84 -1.44
N LEU A 34 0.53 12.40 -2.16
CA LEU A 34 0.48 13.81 -2.49
C LEU A 34 0.32 14.64 -1.20
N LYS A 35 1.16 15.66 -1.06
CA LYS A 35 1.14 16.62 0.05
C LYS A 35 1.02 18.02 -0.55
N ASN A 36 0.07 18.81 -0.06
CA ASN A 36 -0.12 20.22 -0.45
C ASN A 36 -0.25 20.45 -1.97
N GLY A 37 -0.89 19.55 -2.72
CA GLY A 37 -1.05 19.73 -4.17
C GLY A 37 0.17 19.30 -5.01
N ASP A 38 1.33 19.00 -4.40
CA ASP A 38 2.56 18.75 -5.16
C ASP A 38 2.63 17.31 -5.71
N PHE A 39 2.22 17.20 -6.98
CA PHE A 39 2.25 15.95 -7.73
C PHE A 39 3.66 15.52 -8.15
N ARG A 40 4.56 16.48 -8.42
CA ARG A 40 5.90 16.19 -8.94
C ARG A 40 6.75 15.53 -7.86
N SER A 41 6.72 16.06 -6.63
CA SER A 41 7.45 15.44 -5.53
C SER A 41 6.91 14.06 -5.19
N ALA A 42 5.58 13.88 -5.10
CA ALA A 42 4.95 12.60 -4.81
C ALA A 42 5.30 11.53 -5.86
N ASN A 43 5.23 11.89 -7.15
CA ASN A 43 5.64 10.99 -8.24
C ASN A 43 7.12 10.62 -8.13
N SER A 44 7.99 11.61 -7.95
CA SER A 44 9.42 11.38 -7.86
C SER A 44 9.77 10.48 -6.67
N LEU A 45 9.07 10.63 -5.54
CA LEU A 45 9.27 9.83 -4.34
C LEU A 45 8.88 8.37 -4.57
N VAL A 46 7.69 8.15 -5.13
CA VAL A 46 7.18 6.80 -5.42
C VAL A 46 8.01 6.12 -6.51
N ASP A 47 8.32 6.81 -7.61
CA ASP A 47 9.06 6.21 -8.71
C ASP A 47 10.51 5.89 -8.31
N LYS A 48 11.19 6.80 -7.58
CA LYS A 48 12.53 6.53 -7.05
C LYS A 48 12.55 5.33 -6.11
N THR A 49 11.59 5.25 -5.18
CA THR A 49 11.53 4.14 -4.21
C THR A 49 11.25 2.80 -4.89
N MET A 50 10.29 2.77 -5.83
CA MET A 50 9.97 1.57 -6.59
C MET A 50 11.13 1.12 -7.49
N LEU A 51 11.84 2.05 -8.13
CA LEU A 51 12.99 1.75 -8.98
C LEU A 51 14.16 1.16 -8.17
N LEU A 52 14.43 1.72 -6.98
CA LEU A 52 15.45 1.17 -6.07
C LEU A 52 15.10 -0.25 -5.60
N LEU A 53 13.83 -0.50 -5.28
CA LEU A 53 13.37 -1.84 -4.88
C LEU A 53 13.38 -2.82 -6.06
N ALA A 54 12.98 -2.37 -7.24
CA ALA A 54 13.02 -3.15 -8.48
C ALA A 54 14.43 -3.63 -8.80
N LYS A 55 15.43 -2.74 -8.68
CA LYS A 55 16.85 -3.09 -8.81
C LYS A 55 17.28 -4.12 -7.78
N LYS A 56 16.89 -3.93 -6.51
CA LYS A 56 17.27 -4.84 -5.40
C LYS A 56 16.68 -6.25 -5.57
N TYR A 57 15.44 -6.36 -5.99
CA TYR A 57 14.73 -7.64 -6.13
C TYR A 57 14.76 -8.20 -7.56
N ASN A 58 15.44 -7.54 -8.50
CA ASN A 58 15.43 -7.85 -9.93
C ASN A 58 14.01 -8.11 -10.49
N THR A 59 13.06 -7.25 -10.13
CA THR A 59 11.64 -7.39 -10.49
C THR A 59 11.04 -6.09 -11.00
N VAL A 60 9.99 -6.18 -11.81
CA VAL A 60 9.28 -5.01 -12.33
C VAL A 60 8.51 -4.31 -11.18
N PRO A 61 8.51 -2.96 -11.10
CA PRO A 61 7.77 -2.19 -10.09
C PRO A 61 6.30 -2.60 -9.90
N THR A 62 5.62 -2.97 -10.99
CA THR A 62 4.22 -3.42 -10.97
C THR A 62 4.04 -4.70 -10.16
N ARG A 63 5.00 -5.65 -10.22
CA ARG A 63 4.97 -6.89 -9.43
C ARG A 63 5.19 -6.63 -7.95
N ILE A 64 6.11 -5.71 -7.61
CA ILE A 64 6.33 -5.28 -6.23
C ILE A 64 5.04 -4.69 -5.66
N PHE A 65 4.41 -3.79 -6.41
CA PHE A 65 3.18 -3.16 -5.97
C PHE A 65 2.02 -4.14 -5.78
N LEU A 66 1.86 -5.10 -6.71
CA LEU A 66 0.87 -6.17 -6.58
C LEU A 66 1.16 -7.05 -5.35
N SER A 67 2.42 -7.31 -5.05
CA SER A 67 2.84 -8.09 -3.87
C SER A 67 2.50 -7.37 -2.57
N ILE A 68 2.72 -6.05 -2.51
CA ILE A 68 2.29 -5.20 -1.38
C ILE A 68 0.77 -5.30 -1.21
N PHE A 69 0.01 -5.12 -2.30
CA PHE A 69 -1.44 -5.20 -2.26
C PHE A 69 -1.91 -6.55 -1.71
N LYS A 70 -1.41 -7.67 -2.24
CA LYS A 70 -1.75 -9.01 -1.76
C LYS A 70 -1.46 -9.20 -0.27
N LYS A 71 -0.29 -8.75 0.21
CA LYS A 71 0.10 -8.90 1.63
C LYS A 71 -0.75 -8.04 2.57
N LEU A 72 -1.04 -6.80 2.21
CA LEU A 72 -1.76 -5.85 3.07
C LEU A 72 -3.29 -5.86 2.87
N ASN A 73 -3.80 -6.53 1.83
CA ASN A 73 -5.23 -6.59 1.54
C ASN A 73 -6.04 -7.07 2.77
N SER A 74 -7.22 -6.49 2.97
CA SER A 74 -8.13 -6.81 4.07
C SER A 74 -9.57 -6.86 3.57
N PHE A 75 -10.26 -7.96 3.86
CA PHE A 75 -11.64 -8.19 3.43
C PHE A 75 -12.66 -7.59 4.40
N ILE A 76 -12.25 -7.36 5.64
CA ILE A 76 -13.09 -6.87 6.73
C ILE A 76 -12.44 -5.62 7.31
N GLU A 77 -13.23 -4.59 7.57
CA GLU A 77 -12.84 -3.43 8.36
C GLU A 77 -13.73 -3.31 9.58
N VAL A 78 -13.19 -2.86 10.71
CA VAL A 78 -13.99 -2.57 11.90
C VAL A 78 -14.39 -1.09 11.86
N ARG A 79 -15.70 -0.82 11.93
CA ARG A 79 -16.26 0.53 12.04
C ARG A 79 -16.82 0.74 13.44
N ILE A 80 -16.82 1.98 13.90
CA ILE A 80 -17.46 2.37 15.16
C ILE A 80 -18.88 2.80 14.83
N ILE A 81 -19.86 2.15 15.45
CA ILE A 81 -21.28 2.53 15.36
C ILE A 81 -21.74 2.98 16.73
N LYS A 82 -22.40 4.14 16.81
CA LYS A 82 -23.06 4.60 18.03
C LYS A 82 -24.51 4.16 17.99
N LYS A 83 -24.98 3.41 18.99
CA LYS A 83 -26.39 3.03 19.11
C LYS A 83 -26.85 3.34 20.53
N LYS A 84 -27.88 4.17 20.64
CA LYS A 84 -28.31 4.77 21.92
C LYS A 84 -27.12 5.46 22.61
N ARG A 85 -26.81 5.11 23.86
CA ARG A 85 -25.70 5.66 24.66
C ARG A 85 -24.39 4.85 24.59
N ARG A 86 -24.32 3.81 23.74
CA ARG A 86 -23.16 2.91 23.66
C ARG A 86 -22.48 2.97 22.29
N THR A 87 -21.18 2.72 22.27
CA THR A 87 -20.38 2.58 21.05
C THR A 87 -20.02 1.11 20.84
N TYR A 88 -20.18 0.64 19.61
CA TYR A 88 -19.90 -0.73 19.23
C TYR A 88 -18.87 -0.75 18.11
N PHE A 89 -17.90 -1.64 18.24
CA PHE A 89 -17.03 -2.01 17.13
C PHE A 89 -17.74 -3.07 16.30
N VAL A 90 -18.01 -2.76 15.04
CA VAL A 90 -18.79 -3.61 14.15
C VAL A 90 -17.93 -3.96 12.95
N PRO A 91 -17.67 -5.26 12.69
CA PRO A 91 -16.93 -5.67 11.50
C PRO A 91 -17.82 -5.54 10.25
N PHE A 92 -17.32 -4.96 9.17
CA PHE A 92 -17.98 -4.81 7.87
C PHE A 92 -17.18 -5.50 6.76
N ALA A 93 -17.89 -6.17 5.84
CA ALA A 93 -17.27 -6.65 4.61
C ALA A 93 -16.94 -5.47 3.67
N VAL A 94 -15.79 -5.54 3.01
CA VAL A 94 -15.23 -4.42 2.26
C VAL A 94 -15.15 -4.74 0.77
N GLY A 95 -15.65 -3.86 -0.09
CA GLY A 95 -15.52 -3.94 -1.55
C GLY A 95 -14.14 -3.50 -2.07
N LEU A 96 -13.79 -3.84 -3.31
CA LEU A 96 -12.44 -3.68 -3.87
C LEU A 96 -11.86 -2.26 -3.75
N ASN A 97 -12.64 -1.23 -4.12
CA ASN A 97 -12.20 0.18 -4.02
C ASN A 97 -11.80 0.58 -2.59
N ARG A 98 -12.54 0.08 -1.60
CA ARG A 98 -12.25 0.34 -0.20
C ARG A 98 -11.08 -0.49 0.29
N ARG A 99 -10.90 -1.73 -0.18
CA ARG A 99 -9.70 -2.54 0.12
C ARG A 99 -8.42 -1.87 -0.34
N ILE A 100 -8.44 -1.35 -1.57
CA ILE A 100 -7.38 -0.51 -2.16
C ILE A 100 -7.05 0.63 -1.21
N TYR A 101 -8.04 1.43 -0.84
CA TYR A 101 -7.85 2.56 0.07
C TYR A 101 -7.24 2.12 1.41
N LEU A 102 -7.71 1.03 2.01
CA LEU A 102 -7.21 0.53 3.29
C LEU A 102 -5.74 0.11 3.22
N VAL A 103 -5.29 -0.49 2.12
CA VAL A 103 -3.88 -0.83 1.91
C VAL A 103 -3.02 0.43 1.91
N LEU A 104 -3.44 1.44 1.16
CA LEU A 104 -2.71 2.71 1.06
C LEU A 104 -2.69 3.46 2.39
N LYS A 105 -3.86 3.52 3.05
CA LYS A 105 -4.05 4.14 4.36
C LYS A 105 -3.10 3.54 5.39
N LYS A 106 -3.06 2.21 5.52
CA LYS A 106 -2.17 1.53 6.46
C LYS A 106 -0.70 1.85 6.19
N LEU A 107 -0.28 1.82 4.93
CA LEU A 107 1.08 2.20 4.55
C LEU A 107 1.40 3.63 5.00
N LYS A 108 0.56 4.61 4.64
CA LYS A 108 0.79 6.01 5.03
C LYS A 108 0.79 6.20 6.54
N GLU A 109 -0.15 5.58 7.25
CA GLU A 109 -0.20 5.61 8.73
C GLU A 109 1.10 5.11 9.33
N THR A 110 1.65 3.99 8.84
CA THR A 110 2.92 3.47 9.37
C THR A 110 4.11 4.38 9.14
N LEU A 111 4.14 5.11 8.02
CA LEU A 111 5.21 6.07 7.74
C LEU A 111 5.11 7.33 8.58
N ILE A 112 3.89 7.77 8.90
CA ILE A 112 3.63 8.89 9.80
C ILE A 112 3.99 8.52 11.24
N LEU A 113 3.65 7.29 11.67
CA LEU A 113 3.97 6.78 13.00
C LEU A 113 5.47 6.55 13.21
N ASP A 114 6.24 6.43 12.13
CA ASP A 114 7.69 6.26 12.21
C ASP A 114 8.39 7.58 12.58
N LYS A 115 8.80 7.69 13.84
CA LYS A 115 9.48 8.86 14.43
C LYS A 115 10.97 8.96 14.09
N ARG A 116 11.56 8.00 13.36
CA ARG A 116 12.99 8.07 12.98
C ARG A 116 13.30 9.34 12.19
N LYS A 117 14.47 9.96 12.42
CA LYS A 117 14.97 11.14 11.69
C LYS A 117 15.54 10.76 10.32
N ILE A 118 14.74 10.11 9.50
CA ILE A 118 15.09 9.59 8.16
C ILE A 118 14.16 10.22 7.12
N SER A 119 14.61 10.34 5.87
CA SER A 119 13.78 10.87 4.79
C SER A 119 12.52 10.02 4.58
N PHE A 120 11.42 10.66 4.17
CA PHE A 120 10.14 9.95 3.99
C PHE A 120 10.22 8.85 2.92
N GLY A 121 11.01 9.07 1.86
CA GLY A 121 11.25 8.08 0.81
C GLY A 121 12.00 6.86 1.32
N GLU A 122 12.98 7.03 2.20
CA GLU A 122 13.70 5.92 2.83
C GLU A 122 12.82 5.15 3.81
N LYS A 123 11.96 5.84 4.57
CA LYS A 123 10.95 5.18 5.42
C LYS A 123 10.04 4.28 4.58
N LEU A 124 9.53 4.81 3.45
CA LEU A 124 8.71 4.05 2.51
C LEU A 124 9.45 2.84 1.95
N ARG A 125 10.69 3.04 1.50
CA ARG A 125 11.54 1.97 0.97
C ARG A 125 11.77 0.87 2.01
N HIS A 126 12.07 1.26 3.25
CA HIS A 126 12.33 0.32 4.34
C HIS A 126 11.08 -0.48 4.71
N GLU A 127 9.92 0.17 4.85
CA GLU A 127 8.67 -0.53 5.14
C GLU A 127 8.28 -1.50 4.03
N ILE A 128 8.42 -1.10 2.76
CA ILE A 128 8.17 -2.02 1.63
C ILE A 128 9.19 -3.15 1.61
N PHE A 129 10.46 -2.88 1.91
CA PHE A 129 11.49 -3.90 2.00
C PHE A 129 11.11 -4.97 3.04
N LEU A 130 10.68 -4.55 4.23
CA LEU A 130 10.19 -5.45 5.29
C LEU A 130 8.91 -6.19 4.88
N LEU A 131 8.01 -5.53 4.15
CA LEU A 131 6.81 -6.19 3.63
C LEU A 131 7.16 -7.27 2.61
N LEU A 132 8.18 -7.06 1.77
CA LEU A 132 8.60 -8.02 0.76
C LEU A 132 9.42 -9.17 1.36
N SER A 133 10.22 -8.89 2.38
CA SER A 133 10.96 -9.92 3.11
C SER A 133 10.00 -10.91 3.78
N LYS A 134 10.52 -12.09 4.15
CA LYS A 134 9.75 -13.14 4.85
C LYS A 134 9.57 -12.80 6.35
N GLU A 135 10.17 -11.72 6.82
CA GLU A 135 10.18 -11.34 8.23
C GLU A 135 8.85 -10.69 8.64
N LYS A 136 8.39 -10.99 9.85
CA LYS A 136 7.08 -10.54 10.37
C LYS A 136 7.10 -9.13 11.00
N LEU A 137 8.20 -8.39 10.87
CA LEU A 137 8.46 -7.15 11.61
C LEU A 137 7.81 -5.88 11.02
N SER A 138 7.14 -5.99 9.87
CA SER A 138 6.46 -4.84 9.26
C SER A 138 5.31 -4.32 10.13
N LYS A 139 5.35 -3.02 10.44
CA LYS A 139 4.31 -2.33 11.22
C LYS A 139 2.97 -2.32 10.47
N SER A 140 3.00 -2.19 9.14
CA SER A 140 1.76 -2.15 8.34
C SER A 140 1.05 -3.50 8.34
N LEU A 141 1.81 -4.60 8.42
CA LEU A 141 1.27 -5.94 8.63
C LEU A 141 0.68 -6.11 10.03
N GLN A 142 1.30 -5.53 11.06
CA GLN A 142 0.75 -5.49 12.43
C GLN A 142 -0.62 -4.78 12.46
N LEU A 143 -0.73 -3.59 11.87
CA LEU A 143 -2.02 -2.87 11.78
C LEU A 143 -3.12 -3.70 11.08
N LYS A 144 -2.75 -4.49 10.06
CA LYS A 144 -3.69 -5.43 9.44
C LYS A 144 -4.14 -6.52 10.41
N LYS A 145 -3.22 -7.13 11.16
CA LYS A 145 -3.52 -8.16 12.16
C LYS A 145 -4.39 -7.60 13.27
N ASP A 146 -4.09 -6.41 13.79
CA ASP A 146 -4.85 -5.78 14.86
C ASP A 146 -6.30 -5.53 14.45
N ASN A 147 -6.54 -5.08 13.22
CA ASN A 147 -7.90 -4.95 12.69
C ASN A 147 -8.62 -6.30 12.57
N LEU A 148 -7.92 -7.37 12.17
CA LEU A 148 -8.51 -8.71 12.11
C LEU A 148 -8.82 -9.27 13.50
N LEU A 149 -7.93 -9.05 14.48
CA LEU A 149 -8.16 -9.42 15.88
C LEU A 149 -9.36 -8.67 16.45
N LYS A 150 -9.43 -7.36 16.25
CA LYS A 150 -10.60 -6.55 16.65
C LYS A 150 -11.88 -7.04 15.98
N ALA A 151 -11.83 -7.41 14.70
CA ALA A 151 -12.99 -7.96 14.00
C ALA A 151 -13.43 -9.30 14.58
N ALA A 152 -12.48 -10.18 14.91
CA ALA A 152 -12.76 -11.49 15.50
C ALA A 152 -13.37 -11.38 16.90
N GLN A 153 -12.80 -10.52 17.75
CA GLN A 153 -13.30 -10.24 19.10
C GLN A 153 -14.72 -9.67 19.09
N ASN A 154 -15.06 -8.86 18.08
CA ASN A 154 -16.35 -8.19 17.96
C ASN A 154 -17.29 -8.86 16.93
N ARG A 155 -17.10 -10.15 16.63
CA ARG A 155 -17.92 -10.88 15.65
C ARG A 155 -19.41 -10.96 16.03
N SER A 156 -19.73 -10.93 17.33
CA SER A 156 -21.11 -10.92 17.82
C SER A 156 -21.87 -9.65 17.44
N ASN A 157 -21.16 -8.53 17.24
CA ASN A 157 -21.75 -7.23 16.92
C ASN A 157 -22.16 -7.07 15.45
N VAL A 158 -22.08 -8.13 14.63
CA VAL A 158 -22.44 -8.09 13.20
C VAL A 158 -23.90 -7.66 12.96
N HIS A 159 -24.80 -7.95 13.89
CA HIS A 159 -26.21 -7.56 13.79
C HIS A 159 -26.44 -6.04 13.87
N PHE A 160 -25.47 -5.26 14.37
CA PHE A 160 -25.54 -3.79 14.38
C PHE A 160 -25.22 -3.14 13.02
N ARG A 161 -24.97 -3.93 11.96
CA ARG A 161 -24.73 -3.40 10.61
C ARG A 161 -25.96 -2.71 10.00
N TRP A 162 -27.13 -3.14 10.42
CA TRP A 162 -28.46 -2.67 10.00
C TRP A 162 -29.11 -1.91 11.16
#